data_AF-A0A3C0FYX0-F1
#
_entry.id   AF-A0A3C0FYX0-F1
#
_cell.length_a   1.000
_cell.length_b   1.000
_cell.length_c   1.000
_cell.angle_alpha   90.00
_cell.angle_beta   90.00
_cell.angle_gamma   90.00
#
_symmetry.space_group_name_H-M   'P 1'
#
loop_
_entity.id
_entity.type
_entity.pdbx_description
1 polymer ?
#
loop_
_entity_poly.entity_id
_entity_poly.type
_entity_poly.pdbx_seq_one_letter_code
_entity_poly.pdbx_strand_id
1 'polypeptide(L)'
;MSEFKFAKPGLNSVGQYQMSGIPYASSSIVVSNTAVTEIEFPTITKFVTITNTHSGASKPLKVAFSSAGVMNDKNHFTLDNGESYTGEFRVKAIYLAGDAAPSTASVIAGLTMIEIENLPTNWSASDGTGLYNNGLG
;
A
#
# COMPACT_ATOMS: atom_id res chain seq x y z
N MET A 1 28.27 4.49 -26.57
CA MET A 1 27.76 5.25 -25.41
C MET A 1 27.84 4.30 -24.23
N SER A 2 28.76 4.52 -23.29
CA SER A 2 28.83 3.68 -22.08
C SER A 2 27.66 4.07 -21.19
N GLU A 3 26.73 3.15 -20.99
CA GLU A 3 25.59 3.33 -20.10
C GLU A 3 26.12 3.26 -18.67
N PHE A 4 26.17 4.41 -17.98
CA PHE A 4 26.53 4.46 -16.57
C PHE A 4 25.42 3.78 -15.76
N LYS A 5 25.66 2.54 -15.31
CA LYS A 5 24.78 1.83 -14.39
C LYS A 5 25.09 2.29 -12.96
N PHE A 6 24.23 3.13 -12.41
CA PHE A 6 24.29 3.49 -10.99
C PHE A 6 24.07 2.24 -10.13
N ALA A 7 24.80 2.12 -9.03
CA ALA A 7 24.57 1.06 -8.06
C ALA A 7 23.15 1.20 -7.52
N LYS A 8 22.36 0.12 -7.62
CA LYS A 8 20.97 0.11 -7.16
C LYS A 8 20.94 0.20 -5.64
N PRO A 9 20.13 1.09 -5.05
CA PRO A 9 20.04 1.22 -3.60
C PRO A 9 19.32 0.01 -3.00
N GLY A 10 19.87 -0.55 -1.94
CA GLY A 10 19.21 -1.60 -1.14
C GLY A 10 18.21 -1.02 -0.13
N LEU A 11 17.46 -1.91 0.54
CA LEU A 11 16.43 -1.56 1.53
C LEU A 11 16.92 -0.64 2.66
N ASN A 12 18.20 -0.74 3.04
CA ASN A 12 18.81 0.06 4.11
C ASN A 12 19.28 1.45 3.65
N SER A 13 19.02 1.85 2.41
CA SER A 13 19.43 3.14 1.86
C SER A 13 18.52 4.28 2.36
N VAL A 14 18.85 4.84 3.53
CA VAL A 14 18.08 5.93 4.17
C VAL A 14 17.88 7.14 3.24
N GLY A 15 18.87 7.44 2.39
CA GLY A 15 18.82 8.57 1.46
C GLY A 15 17.62 8.48 0.49
N GLN A 16 17.24 7.29 0.04
CA GLN A 16 16.09 7.11 -0.86
C GLN A 16 14.76 7.50 -0.22
N TYR A 17 14.66 7.36 1.11
CA TYR A 17 13.49 7.77 1.88
C TYR A 17 13.53 9.26 2.26
N GLN A 18 14.68 9.92 2.17
CA GLN A 18 14.80 11.37 2.40
C GLN A 18 14.62 12.18 1.12
N MET A 19 14.92 11.60 -0.04
CA MET A 19 14.70 12.21 -1.35
C MET A 19 13.21 12.33 -1.70
N SER A 20 12.92 13.14 -2.72
CA SER A 20 11.58 13.18 -3.32
C SER A 20 11.26 11.83 -3.94
N GLY A 21 10.06 11.31 -3.65
CA GLY A 21 9.59 10.08 -4.27
C GLY A 21 9.25 10.30 -5.74
N ILE A 22 9.35 9.24 -6.54
CA ILE A 22 8.78 9.21 -7.89
C ILE A 22 7.25 9.17 -7.75
N PRO A 23 6.50 10.08 -8.39
CA PRO A 23 5.06 10.12 -8.23
C PRO A 23 4.39 8.89 -8.86
N TYR A 24 3.54 8.23 -8.08
CA TYR A 24 2.59 7.23 -8.54
C TYR A 24 1.19 7.69 -8.18
N ALA A 25 0.26 7.62 -9.12
CA ALA A 25 -1.14 7.97 -8.91
C ALA A 25 -2.04 6.98 -9.62
N SER A 26 -3.02 6.47 -8.89
CA SER A 26 -4.11 5.66 -9.42
C SER A 26 -5.43 6.18 -8.83
N SER A 27 -6.44 6.32 -9.68
CA SER A 27 -7.75 6.85 -9.29
C SER A 27 -8.85 5.99 -9.88
N SER A 28 -10.08 6.16 -9.40
CA SER A 28 -11.26 5.41 -9.87
C SER A 28 -11.11 3.90 -9.69
N ILE A 29 -10.40 3.49 -8.63
CA ILE A 29 -10.23 2.10 -8.26
C ILE A 29 -11.58 1.64 -7.72
N VAL A 30 -12.23 0.71 -8.41
CA VAL A 30 -13.47 0.07 -7.92
C VAL A 30 -13.07 -1.03 -6.95
N VAL A 31 -13.51 -0.88 -5.70
CA VAL A 31 -13.17 -1.80 -4.62
C VAL A 31 -14.39 -2.66 -4.31
N SER A 32 -14.23 -3.98 -4.44
CA SER A 32 -15.28 -4.94 -4.11
C SER A 32 -15.43 -5.10 -2.59
N ASN A 33 -16.62 -5.50 -2.12
CA ASN A 33 -16.83 -5.92 -0.72
C ASN A 33 -16.73 -7.44 -0.52
N THR A 34 -16.61 -8.21 -1.60
CA THR A 34 -16.54 -9.69 -1.57
C THR A 34 -15.19 -10.24 -1.99
N ALA A 35 -14.32 -9.39 -2.53
CA ALA A 35 -12.98 -9.75 -2.97
C ALA A 35 -12.00 -8.64 -2.60
N VAL A 36 -10.75 -9.02 -2.35
CA VAL A 36 -9.69 -8.07 -2.05
C VAL A 36 -9.18 -7.44 -3.34
N THR A 37 -9.10 -6.12 -3.37
CA THR A 37 -8.46 -5.35 -4.42
C THR A 37 -7.02 -5.06 -4.02
N GLU A 38 -6.07 -5.71 -4.69
CA GLU A 38 -4.63 -5.50 -4.49
C GLU A 38 -4.12 -4.42 -5.44
N ILE A 39 -3.36 -3.46 -4.91
CA ILE A 39 -2.68 -2.42 -5.68
C ILE A 39 -1.19 -2.62 -5.50
N GLU A 40 -0.54 -3.14 -6.54
CA GLU A 40 0.90 -3.35 -6.59
C GLU A 40 1.63 -2.09 -7.07
N PHE A 41 2.77 -1.79 -6.43
CA PHE A 41 3.64 -0.70 -6.80
C PHE A 41 4.87 -1.21 -7.55
N PRO A 42 5.38 -0.47 -8.55
CA PRO A 42 6.58 -0.86 -9.31
C PRO A 42 7.85 -0.99 -8.45
N THR A 43 7.99 -0.14 -7.44
CA THR A 43 9.12 -0.12 -6.50
C THR A 43 8.63 0.16 -5.08
N ILE A 44 9.51 0.00 -4.09
CA ILE A 44 9.13 0.18 -2.69
C ILE A 44 8.69 1.63 -2.45
N THR A 45 7.56 1.79 -1.79
CA THR A 45 7.01 3.10 -1.42
C THR A 45 7.78 3.76 -0.26
N LYS A 46 7.80 5.09 -0.26
CA LYS A 46 8.21 5.93 0.87
C LYS A 46 6.99 6.36 1.68
N PHE A 47 5.94 6.76 0.97
CA PHE A 47 4.65 7.14 1.54
C PHE A 47 3.53 6.69 0.62
N VAL A 48 2.36 6.47 1.20
CA VAL A 48 1.12 6.17 0.49
C VAL A 48 0.01 7.03 1.08
N THR A 49 -0.75 7.67 0.21
CA THR A 49 -1.98 8.39 0.51
C THR A 49 -3.14 7.64 -0.12
N ILE A 50 -4.08 7.17 0.69
CA ILE A 50 -5.31 6.51 0.24
C ILE A 50 -6.47 7.45 0.53
N THR A 51 -7.35 7.64 -0.45
CA THR A 51 -8.57 8.44 -0.30
C THR A 51 -9.77 7.61 -0.72
N ASN A 52 -10.80 7.56 0.13
CA ASN A 52 -12.09 7.01 -0.25
C ASN A 52 -12.84 8.07 -1.07
N THR A 53 -12.95 7.83 -2.38
CA THR A 53 -13.59 8.77 -3.31
C THR A 53 -15.08 8.49 -3.49
N HIS A 54 -15.67 7.60 -2.69
CA HIS A 54 -17.08 7.26 -2.82
C HIS A 54 -17.98 8.46 -2.51
N SER A 55 -18.96 8.69 -3.37
CA SER A 55 -19.96 9.75 -3.19
C SER A 55 -21.33 9.16 -2.86
N GLY A 56 -22.09 9.82 -1.98
CA GLY A 56 -23.46 9.41 -1.64
C GLY A 56 -23.53 8.74 -0.28
N ALA A 57 -24.26 7.62 -0.19
CA ALA A 57 -24.44 6.87 1.06
C ALA A 57 -23.08 6.46 1.67
N SER A 58 -22.99 6.42 3.00
CA SER A 58 -21.76 6.03 3.69
C SER A 58 -21.34 4.62 3.28
N LYS A 59 -20.13 4.51 2.73
CA LYS A 59 -19.50 3.26 2.31
C LYS A 59 -18.04 3.27 2.77
N PRO A 60 -17.78 2.80 4.00
CA PRO A 60 -16.43 2.72 4.54
C PRO A 60 -15.53 1.83 3.66
N LEU A 61 -14.33 2.31 3.41
CA LEU A 61 -13.27 1.60 2.70
C LEU A 61 -12.32 0.99 3.74
N LYS A 62 -12.14 -0.33 3.70
CA LYS A 62 -11.14 -1.04 4.49
C LYS A 62 -9.81 -1.00 3.75
N VAL A 63 -8.77 -0.58 4.47
CA VAL A 63 -7.38 -0.56 3.99
C VAL A 63 -6.54 -1.44 4.90
N ALA A 64 -5.77 -2.35 4.31
CA ALA A 64 -4.80 -3.16 5.03
C ALA A 64 -3.51 -3.37 4.23
N PHE A 65 -2.56 -4.02 4.89
CA PHE A 65 -1.25 -4.37 4.34
C PHE A 65 -1.10 -5.87 4.06
N SER A 66 -2.20 -6.64 4.19
CA SER A 66 -2.29 -8.00 3.69
C SER A 66 -3.71 -8.31 3.21
N SER A 67 -3.87 -9.33 2.37
CA SER A 67 -5.18 -9.82 1.97
C SER A 67 -5.99 -10.39 3.14
N ALA A 68 -5.31 -11.00 4.12
CA ALA A 68 -5.94 -11.59 5.30
C ALA A 68 -6.51 -10.54 6.26
N GLY A 69 -5.88 -9.38 6.38
CA GLY A 69 -6.35 -8.29 7.25
C GLY A 69 -7.67 -7.70 6.82
N VAL A 70 -7.86 -7.60 5.50
CA VAL A 70 -9.09 -7.12 4.90
C VAL A 70 -10.19 -8.19 4.97
N MET A 71 -9.91 -9.44 4.58
CA MET A 71 -10.96 -10.48 4.52
C MET A 71 -11.40 -11.01 5.88
N ASN A 72 -10.50 -11.08 6.86
CA ASN A 72 -10.83 -11.63 8.18
C ASN A 72 -11.26 -10.57 9.19
N ASP A 73 -11.39 -9.31 8.76
CA ASP A 73 -11.82 -8.18 9.60
C ASP A 73 -10.91 -7.96 10.83
N LYS A 74 -9.60 -8.26 10.72
CA LYS A 74 -8.68 -8.25 11.87
C LYS A 74 -7.79 -7.02 11.93
N ASN A 75 -7.10 -6.71 10.84
CA ASN A 75 -5.99 -5.75 10.82
C ASN A 75 -6.12 -4.77 9.66
N HIS A 76 -7.26 -4.09 9.62
CA HIS A 76 -7.51 -3.03 8.66
C HIS A 76 -7.91 -1.77 9.44
N PHE A 77 -7.77 -0.63 8.78
CA PHE A 77 -8.42 0.60 9.21
C PHE A 77 -9.47 0.99 8.18
N THR A 78 -10.48 1.72 8.61
CA THR A 78 -11.57 2.18 7.76
C THR A 78 -11.39 3.66 7.42
N LEU A 79 -11.72 4.02 6.18
CA LEU A 79 -11.83 5.39 5.72
C LEU A 79 -13.27 5.65 5.30
N ASP A 80 -13.92 6.62 5.92
CA ASP A 80 -15.25 7.07 5.52
C ASP A 80 -15.20 7.84 4.19
N ASN A 81 -16.37 8.11 3.61
CA ASN A 81 -16.47 8.78 2.31
C ASN A 81 -15.79 10.16 2.36
N GLY A 82 -14.86 10.40 1.45
CA GLY A 82 -14.09 11.65 1.38
C GLY A 82 -12.92 11.72 2.36
N GLU A 83 -12.74 10.72 3.23
CA GLU A 83 -11.57 10.66 4.11
C GLU A 83 -10.33 10.21 3.34
N SER A 84 -9.20 10.79 3.75
CA SER A 84 -7.89 10.48 3.24
C SER A 84 -6.92 10.21 4.37
N TYR A 85 -6.09 9.18 4.20
CA TYR A 85 -5.01 8.87 5.12
C TYR A 85 -3.69 8.83 4.36
N THR A 86 -2.69 9.53 4.91
CA THR A 86 -1.31 9.48 4.42
C THR A 86 -0.46 8.84 5.49
N GLY A 87 0.28 7.80 5.11
CA GLY A 87 1.26 7.17 5.98
C GLY A 87 2.57 6.93 5.28
N GLU A 88 3.65 7.03 6.05
CA GLU A 88 5.01 6.74 5.60
C GLU A 88 5.29 5.26 5.79
N PHE A 89 5.01 4.48 4.75
CA PHE A 89 5.15 3.03 4.77
C PHE A 89 6.11 2.56 3.68
N ARG A 90 6.85 1.50 4.00
CA ARG A 90 7.69 0.76 3.06
C ARG A 90 6.95 -0.50 2.65
N VAL A 91 6.08 -0.36 1.66
CA VAL A 91 5.27 -1.47 1.15
C VAL A 91 5.43 -1.63 -0.35
N LYS A 92 5.24 -2.87 -0.84
CA LYS A 92 5.16 -3.16 -2.28
C LYS A 92 3.73 -3.21 -2.80
N ALA A 93 2.75 -3.39 -1.91
CA ALA A 93 1.34 -3.41 -2.23
C ALA A 93 0.47 -2.94 -1.06
N ILE A 94 -0.74 -2.47 -1.38
CA ILE A 94 -1.82 -2.25 -0.42
C ILE A 94 -3.04 -3.07 -0.82
N TYR A 95 -3.83 -3.43 0.18
CA TYR A 95 -5.03 -4.26 0.00
C TYR A 95 -6.26 -3.48 0.45
N LEU A 96 -7.27 -3.45 -0.41
CA LEU A 96 -8.49 -2.69 -0.23
C LEU A 96 -9.71 -3.61 -0.30
N ALA A 97 -10.73 -3.38 0.53
CA ALA A 97 -12.09 -3.89 0.30
C ALA A 97 -13.13 -2.86 0.77
N GLY A 98 -14.32 -2.91 0.20
CA GLY A 98 -15.48 -2.26 0.78
C GLY A 98 -15.92 -3.02 2.04
N ASP A 99 -16.42 -2.31 3.05
CA ASP A 99 -16.92 -2.94 4.28
C ASP A 99 -18.20 -3.76 4.03
N ALA A 100 -19.33 -3.07 3.83
CA ALA A 100 -20.62 -3.71 3.56
C ALA A 100 -21.04 -3.63 2.08
N ALA A 101 -20.44 -2.72 1.31
CA ALA A 101 -20.80 -2.46 -0.08
C ALA A 101 -19.58 -2.01 -0.89
N PRO A 102 -19.59 -2.18 -2.23
CA PRO A 102 -18.50 -1.71 -3.08
C PRO A 102 -18.30 -0.19 -2.97
N SER A 103 -17.05 0.23 -2.87
CA SER A 103 -16.61 1.62 -2.75
C SER A 103 -15.62 1.99 -3.86
N THR A 104 -15.18 3.24 -3.88
CA THR A 104 -14.19 3.72 -4.83
C THR A 104 -13.03 4.37 -4.09
N ALA A 105 -11.81 4.15 -4.58
CA ALA A 105 -10.61 4.67 -3.97
C ALA A 105 -9.71 5.40 -4.97
N SER A 106 -8.89 6.31 -4.46
CA SER A 106 -7.72 6.83 -5.14
C SER A 106 -6.49 6.67 -4.25
N VAL A 107 -5.37 6.34 -4.88
CA VAL A 107 -4.10 6.04 -4.23
C VAL A 107 -3.03 6.91 -4.88
N ILE A 108 -2.30 7.65 -4.06
CA ILE A 108 -1.10 8.39 -4.45
C ILE A 108 0.05 7.81 -3.64
N ALA A 109 1.19 7.55 -4.26
CA ALA A 109 2.37 7.06 -3.56
C ALA A 109 3.63 7.76 -4.06
N GLY A 110 4.60 7.93 -3.14
CA GLY A 110 5.96 8.31 -3.49
C GLY A 110 6.82 7.06 -3.57
N LEU A 111 7.25 6.69 -4.77
CA LEU A 111 8.08 5.50 -4.96
C LEU A 111 9.57 5.82 -4.77
N THR A 112 10.33 4.84 -4.30
CA THR A 112 11.80 4.91 -4.19
C THR A 112 12.47 4.24 -5.39
N MET A 113 13.78 4.38 -5.54
CA MET A 113 14.56 3.61 -6.53
C MET A 113 14.91 2.19 -6.05
N ILE A 114 14.36 1.74 -4.92
CA ILE A 114 14.63 0.42 -4.36
C ILE A 114 13.69 -0.59 -5.01
N GLU A 115 14.25 -1.56 -5.71
CA GLU A 115 13.49 -2.59 -6.43
C GLU A 115 12.72 -3.49 -5.46
N ILE A 116 11.56 -3.95 -5.91
CA ILE A 116 10.64 -4.81 -5.13
C ILE A 116 11.31 -6.10 -4.60
N GLU A 117 12.30 -6.62 -5.32
CA GLU A 117 13.09 -7.80 -4.93
C GLU A 117 13.88 -7.61 -3.63
N ASN A 118 14.17 -6.36 -3.24
CA ASN A 118 14.81 -6.05 -1.96
C ASN A 118 13.86 -6.20 -0.76
N LEU A 119 12.57 -6.47 -1.02
CA LEU A 119 11.55 -6.69 0.00
C LEU A 119 10.84 -8.03 -0.28
N PRO A 120 11.30 -9.13 0.34
CA PRO A 120 10.77 -10.47 0.07
C PRO A 120 9.25 -10.57 0.29
N THR A 121 8.74 -9.89 1.32
CA THR A 121 7.31 -9.85 1.65
C THR A 121 6.72 -8.45 1.48
N ASN A 122 5.44 -8.22 1.82
CA ASN A 122 4.82 -6.92 1.55
C ASN A 122 5.45 -5.77 2.35
N TRP A 123 5.94 -6.06 3.54
CA TRP A 123 6.67 -5.15 4.41
C TRP A 123 7.77 -5.91 5.17
N SER A 124 8.76 -5.19 5.71
CA SER A 124 10.00 -5.83 6.22
C SER A 124 9.83 -6.78 7.41
N ALA A 125 8.63 -6.88 8.02
CA ALA A 125 8.34 -7.84 9.08
C ALA A 125 7.21 -8.83 8.74
N SER A 126 6.76 -8.91 7.48
CA SER A 126 5.82 -9.97 7.05
C SER A 126 6.44 -11.35 6.81
N ASP A 127 7.77 -11.50 6.88
CA ASP A 127 8.44 -12.82 6.83
C ASP A 127 9.26 -13.09 8.11
N GLY A 128 8.90 -14.14 8.84
CA GLY A 128 9.91 -15.06 9.38
C GLY A 128 10.60 -14.78 10.72
N THR A 129 10.19 -13.84 11.57
CA THR A 129 10.71 -13.80 12.97
C THR A 129 9.84 -14.56 13.98
N GLY A 130 8.72 -15.16 13.56
CA GLY A 130 7.80 -15.86 14.46
C GLY A 130 7.09 -14.95 15.48
N LEU A 131 7.44 -13.67 15.56
CA LEU A 131 6.82 -12.69 16.48
C LEU A 131 5.52 -12.10 15.94
N TYR A 132 5.28 -12.13 14.62
CA TYR A 132 4.12 -11.49 13.98
C TYR A 132 3.33 -12.43 13.04
N ASN A 133 3.63 -13.72 13.06
CA ASN A 133 3.04 -14.72 12.15
C ASN A 133 1.56 -15.06 12.44
N ASN A 134 0.98 -14.52 13.53
CA ASN A 134 -0.38 -14.81 13.99
C ASN A 134 -1.34 -13.63 13.81
N GLY A 135 -1.22 -12.90 12.70
CA GLY A 135 -2.26 -11.96 12.29
C GLY A 135 -2.14 -10.59 12.94
N LEU A 136 -0.98 -9.95 12.78
CA LEU A 136 -0.91 -8.50 12.60
C LEU A 136 -0.61 -8.25 11.13
N GLY A 137 -1.69 -8.27 10.34
CA GLY A 137 -1.70 -8.19 8.89
C GLY A 137 -3.08 -8.40 8.35
#